data_AF-A0A2S2Q2F0-F1
#
_entry.id   AF-A0A2S2Q2F0-F1
#
_cell.length_a   1.000
_cell.length_b   1.000
_cell.length_c   1.000
_cell.angle_alpha   90.00
_cell.angle_beta   90.00
_cell.angle_gamma   90.00
#
_symmetry.space_group_name_H-M   'P 1'
#
loop_
_entity.id
_entity.type
_entity.pdbx_description
1 polymer ?
#
loop_
_entity_poly.entity_id
_entity_poly.type
_entity_poly.pdbx_seq_one_letter_code
_entity_poly.pdbx_strand_id
1 'polypeptide(L)'
;IISSYMNYRNSIGEKLKGAMTSVANYLVDPDNTVLEKDEKIAVYEHAGLHMVFRKIIGHDQILEKNNETTFSEILSAVINKDILKSWIKCNRACFLIVAMMESNVQLAIKTLKSLFGTDMMKLLQKQTFSGAKVLATKLKS
;
A
#
# COMPACT_ATOMS: atom_id res chain seq x y z
N ILE A 1 -8.93 -36.95 -6.28
CA ILE A 1 -9.45 -36.05 -5.21
C ILE A 1 -8.41 -34.99 -4.81
N ILE A 2 -7.19 -35.36 -4.39
CA ILE A 2 -6.13 -34.41 -3.97
C ILE A 2 -5.73 -33.41 -5.07
N SER A 3 -5.50 -33.87 -6.31
CA SER A 3 -5.15 -32.99 -7.45
C SER A 3 -6.25 -31.98 -7.78
N SER A 4 -7.52 -32.40 -7.77
CA SER A 4 -8.67 -31.50 -7.98
C SER A 4 -8.80 -30.44 -6.87
N TYR A 5 -8.52 -30.82 -5.62
CA TYR A 5 -8.56 -29.90 -4.48
C TYR A 5 -7.42 -28.88 -4.55
N MET A 6 -6.20 -29.30 -4.90
CA MET A 6 -5.08 -28.38 -5.13
C MET A 6 -5.36 -27.41 -6.28
N ASN A 7 -5.90 -27.90 -7.40
CA ASN A 7 -6.27 -27.05 -8.53
C ASN A 7 -7.36 -26.02 -8.18
N TYR A 8 -8.36 -26.42 -7.39
CA TYR A 8 -9.41 -25.53 -6.90
C TYR A 8 -8.83 -24.44 -5.96
N ARG A 9 -7.95 -24.83 -5.02
CA ARG A 9 -7.30 -23.89 -4.10
C ARG A 9 -6.41 -22.88 -4.84
N ASN A 10 -5.67 -23.33 -5.84
CA ASN A 10 -4.86 -22.46 -6.71
C ASN A 10 -5.74 -21.48 -7.50
N SER A 11 -6.87 -21.93 -8.05
CA SER A 11 -7.81 -21.06 -8.77
C SER A 11 -8.41 -19.96 -7.87
N ILE A 12 -8.73 -20.28 -6.61
CA ILE A 12 -9.18 -19.29 -5.63
C ILE A 12 -8.06 -18.28 -5.34
N GLY A 13 -6.83 -18.75 -5.14
CA GLY A 13 -5.67 -17.90 -4.90
C GLY A 13 -5.45 -16.87 -6.02
N GLU A 14 -5.50 -17.31 -7.27
CA GLU A 14 -5.35 -16.41 -8.43
C GLU A 14 -6.50 -15.39 -8.55
N LYS A 15 -7.74 -15.81 -8.29
CA LYS A 15 -8.89 -14.89 -8.27
C LYS A 15 -8.77 -13.85 -7.16
N LEU A 16 -8.34 -14.27 -5.96
CA LEU A 16 -8.12 -13.36 -4.83
C LEU A 16 -7.01 -12.36 -5.14
N LYS A 17 -5.90 -12.83 -5.69
CA LYS A 17 -4.81 -11.97 -6.15
C LYS A 17 -5.31 -10.95 -7.18
N GLY A 18 -6.07 -11.38 -8.18
CA GLY A 18 -6.67 -10.48 -9.18
C GLY A 18 -7.60 -9.42 -8.57
N ALA A 19 -8.41 -9.81 -7.58
CA ALA A 19 -9.26 -8.88 -6.85
C ALA A 19 -8.44 -7.85 -6.04
N MET A 20 -7.43 -8.32 -5.29
CA MET A 20 -6.52 -7.45 -4.55
C MET A 20 -5.75 -6.50 -5.48
N THR A 21 -5.28 -6.97 -6.65
CA THR A 21 -4.63 -6.13 -7.65
C THR A 21 -5.57 -5.06 -8.19
N SER A 22 -6.84 -5.39 -8.44
CA SER A 22 -7.85 -4.41 -8.87
C SER A 22 -8.08 -3.33 -7.82
N VAL A 23 -8.16 -3.72 -6.55
CA VAL A 23 -8.28 -2.80 -5.41
C VAL A 23 -7.02 -1.92 -5.26
N ALA A 24 -5.83 -2.50 -5.42
CA ALA A 24 -4.58 -1.75 -5.36
C ALA A 24 -4.48 -0.72 -6.50
N ASN A 25 -4.84 -1.10 -7.73
CA ASN A 25 -4.88 -0.20 -8.87
C ASN A 25 -5.88 0.94 -8.65
N TYR A 26 -7.08 0.63 -8.14
CA TYR A 26 -8.07 1.64 -7.78
C TYR A 26 -7.54 2.63 -6.74
N LEU A 27 -6.84 2.13 -5.71
CA LEU A 27 -6.24 2.95 -4.66
C LEU A 27 -5.13 3.87 -5.17
N VAL A 28 -4.25 3.42 -6.07
CA VAL A 28 -3.07 4.21 -6.49
C VAL A 28 -3.36 5.21 -7.61
N ASP A 29 -4.45 5.02 -8.34
CA ASP A 29 -4.83 5.86 -9.46
C ASP A 29 -5.34 7.23 -8.97
N PRO A 30 -4.71 8.35 -9.38
CA PRO A 30 -5.07 9.69 -8.94
C PRO A 30 -6.44 10.16 -9.46
N ASP A 31 -6.97 9.55 -10.52
CA ASP A 31 -8.29 9.92 -11.06
C ASP A 31 -9.44 9.34 -10.22
N ASN A 32 -9.15 8.31 -9.42
CA ASN A 32 -10.12 7.74 -8.48
C ASN A 32 -10.27 8.64 -7.25
N THR A 33 -11.45 9.23 -7.15
CA THR A 33 -11.81 10.19 -6.12
C THR A 33 -13.15 9.85 -5.48
N VAL A 34 -13.32 10.27 -4.22
CA VAL A 34 -14.58 10.22 -3.49
C VAL A 34 -15.09 11.64 -3.34
N LEU A 35 -16.38 11.85 -3.61
CA LEU A 35 -17.03 13.14 -3.36
C LEU A 35 -17.40 13.23 -1.87
N GLU A 36 -16.79 14.17 -1.17
CA GLU A 36 -17.10 14.48 0.24
C GLU A 36 -17.29 15.99 0.37
N LYS A 37 -18.48 16.43 0.79
CA LYS A 37 -18.83 17.86 0.96
C LYS A 37 -18.48 18.71 -0.26
N ASP A 38 -18.88 18.25 -1.44
CA ASP A 38 -18.64 18.90 -2.75
C ASP A 38 -17.17 18.98 -3.19
N GLU A 39 -16.23 18.37 -2.45
CA GLU A 39 -14.84 18.24 -2.84
C GLU A 39 -14.52 16.81 -3.32
N LYS A 40 -13.73 16.72 -4.39
CA LYS A 40 -13.18 15.44 -4.85
C LYS A 40 -11.89 15.15 -4.08
N ILE A 41 -11.92 14.10 -3.26
CA ILE A 41 -10.78 13.67 -2.47
C ILE A 41 -10.21 12.39 -3.08
N ALA A 42 -8.91 12.35 -3.36
CA ALA A 42 -8.25 11.14 -3.82
C ALA A 42 -8.47 9.99 -2.84
N VAL A 43 -8.68 8.77 -3.35
CA VAL A 43 -9.01 7.59 -2.51
C VAL A 43 -7.98 7.37 -1.39
N TYR A 44 -6.69 7.50 -1.68
CA TYR A 44 -5.60 7.35 -0.70
C TYR A 44 -5.55 8.46 0.36
N GLU A 45 -6.27 9.56 0.15
CA GLU A 45 -6.35 10.69 1.07
C GLU A 45 -7.73 10.83 1.72
N HIS A 46 -8.71 9.99 1.38
CA HIS A 46 -10.03 10.02 2.01
C HIS A 46 -10.01 9.46 3.44
N ALA A 47 -10.71 10.12 4.37
CA ALA A 47 -10.63 9.84 5.80
C ALA A 47 -11.09 8.42 6.16
N GLY A 48 -12.20 7.94 5.60
CA GLY A 48 -12.67 6.58 5.87
C GLY A 48 -11.83 5.52 5.17
N LEU A 49 -11.44 5.76 3.91
CA LEU A 49 -10.78 4.76 3.08
C LEU A 49 -9.34 4.50 3.52
N HIS A 50 -8.60 5.52 3.96
CA HIS A 50 -7.25 5.30 4.49
C HIS A 50 -7.26 4.35 5.71
N MET A 51 -8.32 4.40 6.54
CA MET A 51 -8.45 3.49 7.68
C MET A 51 -8.76 2.06 7.24
N VAL A 52 -9.64 1.89 6.24
CA VAL A 52 -9.95 0.59 5.65
C VAL A 52 -8.67 -0.05 5.09
N PHE A 53 -7.90 0.67 4.28
CA PHE A 53 -6.66 0.16 3.71
C PHE A 53 -5.61 -0.14 4.78
N ARG A 54 -5.49 0.71 5.81
CA ARG A 54 -4.60 0.42 6.95
C ARG A 54 -5.02 -0.85 7.70
N LYS A 55 -6.31 -1.13 7.82
CA LYS A 55 -6.81 -2.37 8.46
C LYS A 55 -6.51 -3.60 7.62
N ILE A 56 -6.66 -3.52 6.30
CA ILE A 56 -6.28 -4.58 5.36
C ILE A 56 -4.79 -4.86 5.48
N ILE A 57 -3.94 -3.83 5.38
CA ILE A 57 -2.48 -3.93 5.54
C ILE A 57 -2.10 -4.50 6.91
N GLY A 58 -2.78 -4.08 7.97
CA GLY A 58 -2.54 -4.61 9.32
C GLY A 58 -2.85 -6.10 9.47
N HIS A 59 -3.64 -6.69 8.57
CA HIS A 59 -3.88 -8.14 8.55
C HIS A 59 -2.77 -8.92 7.85
N ASP A 60 -1.96 -8.27 7.00
CA ASP A 60 -0.92 -8.92 6.22
C ASP A 60 0.14 -9.62 7.08
N GLN A 61 0.38 -9.16 8.31
CA GLN A 61 1.31 -9.83 9.21
C GLN A 61 0.89 -11.28 9.53
N ILE A 62 -0.42 -11.56 9.55
CA ILE A 62 -0.94 -12.91 9.77
C ILE A 62 -0.79 -13.73 8.49
N LEU A 63 -1.11 -13.13 7.34
CA LEU A 63 -1.01 -13.79 6.03
C LEU A 63 0.44 -14.16 5.68
N GLU A 64 1.40 -13.26 5.94
CA GLU A 64 2.84 -13.47 5.75
C GLU A 64 3.32 -14.70 6.55
N LYS A 65 2.91 -14.83 7.81
CA LYS A 65 3.28 -15.99 8.66
C LYS A 65 2.74 -17.31 8.12
N ASN A 66 1.64 -17.26 7.37
CA ASN A 66 1.00 -18.42 6.77
C ASN A 66 1.48 -18.67 5.33
N ASN A 67 2.46 -17.90 4.81
CA ASN A 67 2.88 -17.93 3.41
C ASN A 67 1.70 -17.70 2.43
N GLU A 68 0.75 -16.85 2.82
CA GLU A 68 -0.38 -16.44 1.98
C GLU A 68 -0.10 -15.11 1.29
N THR A 69 -0.71 -14.89 0.13
CA THR A 69 -0.58 -13.62 -0.60
C THR A 69 -1.09 -12.45 0.24
N THR A 70 -0.26 -11.42 0.36
CA THR A 70 -0.58 -10.23 1.15
C THR A 70 -1.01 -9.07 0.27
N PHE A 71 -1.81 -8.15 0.83
CA PHE A 71 -2.16 -6.93 0.11
C PHE A 71 -0.94 -6.00 -0.04
N SER A 72 -0.05 -5.96 0.96
CA SER A 72 1.17 -5.16 0.93
C SER A 72 2.12 -5.57 -0.19
N GLU A 73 2.28 -6.87 -0.48
CA GLU A 73 3.05 -7.34 -1.63
C GLU A 73 2.47 -6.78 -2.94
N ILE A 74 1.16 -6.97 -3.14
CA ILE A 74 0.47 -6.53 -4.35
C ILE A 74 0.55 -5.01 -4.50
N LEU A 75 0.27 -4.27 -3.43
CA LEU A 75 0.30 -2.81 -3.43
C LEU A 75 1.73 -2.29 -3.70
N SER A 76 2.75 -2.92 -3.12
CA SER A 76 4.14 -2.53 -3.38
C SER A 76 4.57 -2.77 -4.83
N ALA A 77 3.99 -3.79 -5.50
CA ALA A 77 4.29 -4.11 -6.89
C ALA A 77 3.66 -3.12 -7.89
N VAL A 78 2.56 -2.44 -7.51
CA VAL A 78 1.92 -1.43 -8.37
C VAL A 78 2.48 -0.02 -8.13
N ILE A 79 3.01 0.27 -6.94
CA ILE A 79 3.61 1.58 -6.64
C ILE A 79 4.93 1.73 -7.40
N ASN A 80 4.94 2.64 -8.37
CA ASN A 80 6.16 3.07 -9.06
C ASN A 80 6.66 4.43 -8.50
N LYS A 81 7.74 4.97 -9.07
CA LYS A 81 8.34 6.24 -8.61
C LYS A 81 7.40 7.44 -8.75
N ASP A 82 6.56 7.49 -9.78
CA ASP A 82 5.65 8.62 -10.01
C ASP A 82 4.47 8.58 -9.03
N ILE A 83 3.91 7.40 -8.80
CA ILE A 83 2.89 7.17 -7.77
C ILE A 83 3.46 7.56 -6.41
N LEU A 84 4.66 7.06 -6.08
CA LEU A 84 5.31 7.38 -4.82
C LEU A 84 5.53 8.89 -4.65
N LYS A 85 5.99 9.58 -5.71
CA LYS A 85 6.20 11.03 -5.71
C LYS A 85 4.90 11.82 -5.46
N SER A 86 3.76 11.30 -5.93
CA SER A 86 2.44 11.85 -5.61
C SER A 86 2.09 11.61 -4.14
N TRP A 87 2.19 10.36 -3.69
CA TRP A 87 1.81 9.93 -2.35
C TRP A 87 2.58 10.62 -1.25
N ILE A 88 3.89 10.86 -1.41
CA ILE A 88 4.69 11.52 -0.38
C ILE A 88 4.27 12.98 -0.15
N LYS A 89 3.47 13.60 -1.02
CA LYS A 89 2.91 14.95 -0.83
C LYS A 89 1.58 14.94 -0.09
N CYS A 90 1.05 13.76 0.22
CA CYS A 90 -0.24 13.54 0.84
C CYS A 90 -0.04 12.90 2.22
N ASN A 91 -0.75 13.41 3.24
CA ASN A 91 -0.49 13.06 4.63
C ASN A 91 -0.97 11.65 4.96
N ARG A 92 -2.17 11.26 4.51
CA ARG A 92 -2.72 9.93 4.77
C ARG A 92 -2.06 8.86 3.89
N ALA A 93 -1.72 9.20 2.65
CA ALA A 93 -0.92 8.31 1.81
C ALA A 93 0.45 7.98 2.46
N CYS A 94 1.12 8.95 3.08
CA CYS A 94 2.33 8.69 3.86
C CYS A 94 2.09 7.68 5.01
N PHE A 95 0.97 7.80 5.72
CA PHE A 95 0.60 6.84 6.76
C PHE A 95 0.27 5.44 6.22
N LEU A 96 -0.25 5.32 4.99
CA LEU A 96 -0.42 4.02 4.34
C LEU A 96 0.94 3.34 4.07
N ILE A 97 1.93 4.11 3.57
CA ILE A 97 3.28 3.58 3.38
C ILE A 97 3.88 3.16 4.73
N VAL A 98 3.70 3.95 5.79
CA VAL A 98 4.13 3.57 7.14
C VAL A 98 3.50 2.24 7.58
N ALA A 99 2.19 2.07 7.34
CA ALA A 99 1.50 0.82 7.67
C ALA A 99 2.10 -0.38 6.90
N MET A 100 2.41 -0.22 5.62
CA MET A 100 3.09 -1.26 4.83
C MET A 100 4.47 -1.58 5.41
N MET A 101 5.22 -0.57 5.87
CA MET A 101 6.50 -0.74 6.53
C MET A 101 6.41 -1.40 7.92
N GLU A 102 5.22 -1.38 8.54
CA GLU A 102 4.91 -2.02 9.83
C GLU A 102 4.32 -3.42 9.68
N SER A 103 3.87 -3.81 8.49
CA SER A 103 3.25 -5.11 8.19
C SER A 103 4.18 -6.32 8.39
N ASN A 104 5.51 -6.10 8.39
CA ASN A 104 6.58 -7.11 8.37
C ASN A 104 6.65 -7.99 7.11
N VAL A 105 5.89 -7.63 6.07
CA VAL A 105 5.95 -8.26 4.74
C VAL A 105 7.26 -7.88 4.06
N GLN A 106 8.23 -8.80 4.02
CA GLN A 106 9.61 -8.47 3.66
C GLN A 106 9.76 -7.99 2.22
N LEU A 107 9.03 -8.63 1.30
CA LEU A 107 9.06 -8.26 -0.11
C LEU A 107 8.53 -6.84 -0.34
N ALA A 108 7.44 -6.46 0.34
CA ALA A 108 6.87 -5.12 0.26
C ALA A 108 7.81 -4.06 0.82
N ILE A 109 8.41 -4.32 2.00
CA ILE A 109 9.37 -3.41 2.64
C ILE A 109 10.58 -3.19 1.74
N LYS A 110 11.15 -4.27 1.19
CA LYS A 110 12.30 -4.20 0.28
C LYS A 110 11.98 -3.38 -0.97
N THR A 111 10.82 -3.65 -1.58
CA THR A 111 10.36 -2.94 -2.79
C THR A 111 10.19 -1.45 -2.51
N LEU A 112 9.49 -1.09 -1.43
CA LEU A 112 9.31 0.31 -1.03
C LEU A 112 10.64 1.01 -0.74
N LYS A 113 11.53 0.40 0.08
CA LYS A 113 12.84 0.98 0.39
C LYS A 113 13.66 1.25 -0.88
N SER A 114 13.56 0.39 -1.89
CA SER A 114 14.27 0.58 -3.18
C SER A 114 13.79 1.80 -3.98
N LEU A 115 12.54 2.24 -3.79
CA LEU A 115 11.99 3.41 -4.44
C LEU A 115 12.39 4.72 -3.72
N PHE A 116 12.74 4.65 -2.43
CA PHE A 116 13.19 5.79 -1.62
C PHE A 116 14.69 6.09 -1.79
N GLY A 117 15.10 6.39 -3.02
CA GLY A 117 16.43 6.96 -3.30
C GLY A 117 16.62 8.37 -2.70
N THR A 118 17.83 8.91 -2.83
CA THR A 118 18.22 10.22 -2.26
C THR A 118 17.24 11.36 -2.59
N ASP A 119 16.80 11.46 -3.85
CA ASP A 119 15.91 12.55 -4.26
C ASP A 119 14.50 12.39 -3.72
N MET A 120 13.98 11.16 -3.67
CA MET A 120 12.67 10.88 -3.07
C MET A 120 12.69 11.19 -1.56
N MET A 121 13.78 10.85 -0.87
CA MET A 121 13.98 11.20 0.54
C MET A 121 14.05 12.70 0.77
N LYS A 122 14.74 13.46 -0.09
CA LYS A 122 14.75 14.94 -0.02
C LYS A 122 13.35 15.52 -0.23
N LEU A 123 12.57 14.99 -1.17
CA LEU A 123 11.20 15.44 -1.41
C LEU A 123 10.28 15.16 -0.21
N LEU A 124 10.42 13.98 0.40
CA LEU A 124 9.68 13.59 1.60
C LEU A 124 10.02 14.50 2.79
N GLN A 125 11.30 14.79 3.02
CA GLN A 125 11.76 15.62 4.14
C GLN A 125 11.35 17.09 4.04
N LYS A 126 10.98 17.58 2.85
CA LYS A 126 10.43 18.93 2.66
C LYS A 126 8.99 19.06 3.16
N GLN A 127 8.28 17.95 3.36
CA GLN A 127 6.90 17.98 3.81
C GLN A 127 6.81 18.25 5.32
N THR A 128 5.83 19.04 5.73
CA THR A 128 5.71 19.52 7.13
C THR A 128 4.70 18.75 7.96
N PHE A 129 3.84 17.96 7.33
CA PHE A 129 2.77 17.20 7.98
C PHE A 129 3.29 15.91 8.66
N SER A 130 2.50 15.40 9.61
CA SER A 130 2.91 14.31 10.51
C SER A 130 3.22 13.01 9.78
N GLY A 131 2.41 12.63 8.77
CA GLY A 131 2.60 11.39 8.02
C GLY A 131 3.98 11.32 7.36
N ALA A 132 4.43 12.40 6.72
CA ALA A 132 5.75 12.44 6.10
C ALA A 132 6.89 12.37 7.13
N LYS A 133 6.75 13.06 8.27
CA LYS A 133 7.74 13.00 9.36
C LYS A 133 7.89 11.59 9.92
N VAL A 134 6.77 10.90 10.15
CA VAL A 134 6.77 9.51 10.62
C VAL A 134 7.39 8.59 9.57
N LEU A 135 7.02 8.73 8.30
CA LEU A 135 7.57 7.95 7.20
C LEU A 135 9.08 8.15 7.04
N ALA A 136 9.57 9.39 7.10
CA ALA A 136 10.98 9.70 6.99
C ALA A 136 11.81 9.07 8.13
N THR A 137 11.26 9.02 9.34
CA THR A 137 11.88 8.33 10.48
C THR A 137 11.89 6.81 10.25
N LYS A 138 10.77 6.23 9.82
CA LYS A 138 10.64 4.79 9.56
C LYS A 138 11.57 4.28 8.46
N LEU A 139 11.90 5.12 7.48
CA LEU A 139 12.84 4.76 6.40
C LEU A 139 14.31 4.79 6.81
N LYS A 140 14.65 5.50 7.90
CA LYS A 140 16.01 5.54 8.46
C LYS A 140 16.32 4.38 9.41
N SER A 141 15.28 3.70 9.93
CA SER A 141 15.38 2.45 10.68
C SER A 141 15.49 1.23 9.76
#